data_AF-A0A6P0X909-F1
#
_entry.id   AF-A0A6P0X909-F1
#
_cell.length_a   1.000
_cell.length_b   1.000
_cell.length_c   1.000
_cell.angle_alpha   90.00
_cell.angle_beta   90.00
_cell.angle_gamma   90.00
#
_symmetry.space_group_name_H-M   'P 1'
#
loop_
_entity.id
_entity.type
_entity.pdbx_description
1 polymer ?
#
loop_
_entity_poly.entity_id
_entity_poly.type
_entity_poly.pdbx_seq_one_letter_code
_entity_poly.pdbx_strand_id
1 'polypeptide(L)' 'MISNIQEINPLELLFQQYQPLDKQQLAELLGVSLNTVCKWLAGKRNPPAPTRKLAYLILQDLRSQPKAV' A
#
# COMPACT_ATOMS: atom_id res chain seq x y z
N MET A 1 1.27 -25.66 -4.14
CA MET A 1 -0.03 -24.98 -3.91
C MET A 1 0.19 -23.49 -4.15
N ILE A 2 -0.53 -22.87 -5.09
CA ILE A 2 -0.33 -21.45 -5.40
C ILE A 2 -0.97 -20.67 -4.26
N SER A 3 -0.16 -20.06 -3.40
CA SER A 3 -0.64 -19.23 -2.29
C SER A 3 -1.54 -18.12 -2.84
N ASN A 4 -2.82 -18.14 -2.47
CA ASN A 4 -3.76 -17.09 -2.83
C ASN A 4 -3.37 -15.82 -2.03
N ILE A 5 -2.49 -15.00 -2.59
CA ILE A 5 -2.06 -13.74 -1.96
C ILE A 5 -3.29 -12.83 -1.87
N GLN A 6 -3.65 -12.47 -0.64
CA GLN A 6 -4.76 -11.55 -0.38
C GLN A 6 -4.46 -10.17 -1.00
N GLU A 7 -5.53 -9.49 -1.42
CA GLU A 7 -5.46 -8.16 -2.01
C GLU A 7 -6.00 -7.14 -1.02
N ILE A 8 -5.29 -6.03 -0.82
CA ILE A 8 -5.80 -4.90 -0.04
C ILE A 8 -5.87 -3.63 -0.89
N ASN A 9 -6.65 -2.65 -0.43
CA ASN A 9 -6.57 -1.32 -0.99
C ASN A 9 -5.24 -0.66 -0.54
N PRO A 10 -4.37 -0.21 -1.45
CA PRO A 10 -3.11 0.42 -1.07
C PRO A 10 -3.29 1.70 -0.26
N LEU A 11 -4.46 2.34 -0.33
CA LEU A 11 -4.79 3.52 0.48
C LEU A 11 -4.87 3.21 1.98
N GLU A 12 -5.09 1.95 2.36
CA GLU A 12 -5.04 1.49 3.76
C GLU A 12 -3.66 1.73 4.39
N LEU A 13 -2.60 1.81 3.58
CA LEU A 13 -1.23 2.10 4.04
C LEU A 13 -1.08 3.56 4.52
N LEU A 14 -1.94 4.48 4.07
CA LEU A 14 -1.94 5.88 4.52
C LEU A 14 -2.49 6.05 5.95
N PHE A 15 -3.36 5.13 6.38
CA PHE A 15 -4.07 5.21 7.65
C PHE A 15 -3.52 4.24 8.70
N GLN A 16 -2.32 3.70 8.49
CA GLN A 16 -1.69 2.79 9.45
C GLN A 16 -1.40 3.50 10.77
N GLN A 17 -1.82 2.89 11.88
CA GLN A 17 -1.70 3.49 13.22
C GLN A 17 -0.26 3.70 13.66
N TYR A 18 0.64 2.78 13.30
CA TYR A 18 2.03 2.78 13.80
C TYR A 18 2.99 3.53 12.88
N GLN A 19 2.65 3.67 11.60
CA GLN A 19 3.48 4.35 10.60
C GLN A 19 2.62 4.84 9.44
N PRO A 20 1.90 5.96 9.62
CA PRO A 20 1.14 6.55 8.53
C PRO A 20 2.11 7.01 7.45
N LEU A 21 2.00 6.43 6.26
CA LEU A 21 2.70 6.92 5.08
C LEU A 21 1.99 8.16 4.54
N ASP A 22 2.75 9.15 4.10
CA ASP A 22 2.18 10.19 3.25
C ASP A 22 1.96 9.67 1.81
N LYS A 23 1.27 10.46 0.99
CA LYS A 23 0.92 10.06 -0.39
C LYS A 23 2.15 9.87 -1.27
N GLN A 24 3.24 10.59 -1.00
CA GLN A 24 4.46 10.53 -1.78
C GLN A 24 5.28 9.30 -1.40
N GLN A 25 5.43 9.03 -0.10
CA GLN A 25 6.03 7.80 0.41
C GLN A 25 5.28 6.56 -0.09
N LEU A 26 3.94 6.59 -0.09
CA LEU A 26 3.15 5.50 -0.67
C LEU A 26 3.42 5.32 -2.16
N ALA A 27 3.55 6.42 -2.91
CA ALA A 27 3.84 6.38 -4.34
C ALA A 27 5.22 5.77 -4.62
N GLU A 28 6.24 6.21 -3.88
CA GLU A 28 7.61 5.70 -3.95
C GLU A 28 7.66 4.21 -3.60
N LEU A 29 7.01 3.81 -2.50
CA LEU A 29 6.99 2.43 -2.02
C LEU A 29 6.31 1.46 -3.00
N LEU A 30 5.28 1.93 -3.71
CA LEU A 30 4.55 1.14 -4.71
C LEU A 30 5.13 1.27 -6.13
N GLY A 31 6.15 2.11 -6.33
CA GLY A 31 6.73 2.39 -7.64
C GLY A 31 5.76 3.07 -8.62
N VAL A 32 4.84 3.89 -8.13
CA VAL A 32 3.86 4.64 -8.95
C VAL A 32 4.05 6.14 -8.80
N SER A 33 3.45 6.93 -9.69
CA SER A 33 3.47 8.39 -9.54
C SER A 33 2.49 8.87 -8.46
N LEU A 34 2.81 9.97 -7.78
CA LEU A 34 1.92 10.64 -6.83
C LEU A 34 0.53 10.94 -7.44
N ASN A 35 0.50 11.34 -8.71
CA ASN A 35 -0.76 11.59 -9.43
C ASN A 35 -1.63 10.31 -9.52
N THR A 36 -1.01 9.14 -9.63
CA THR A 36 -1.73 7.86 -9.64
C THR A 36 -2.39 7.60 -8.28
N VAL A 37 -1.67 7.84 -7.19
CA VAL A 37 -2.21 7.75 -5.81
C VAL A 37 -3.37 8.74 -5.60
N CYS A 38 -3.23 9.98 -6.07
CA CYS A 38 -4.31 10.97 -6.00
C CYS A 38 -5.56 10.54 -6.77
N LYS A 39 -5.41 9.90 -7.95
CA LYS A 39 -6.55 9.37 -8.71
C LYS A 39 -7.24 8.21 -7.99
N TRP A 40 -6.49 7.37 -7.27
CA TRP A 40 -7.07 6.33 -6.42
C TRP A 40 -7.88 6.92 -5.26
N LEU A 41 -7.31 7.90 -4.55
CA LEU A 41 -7.99 8.61 -3.46
C LEU A 41 -9.29 9.29 -3.93
N ALA A 42 -9.27 9.88 -5.12
CA ALA A 42 -10.44 10.53 -5.69
C ALA A 42 -11.47 9.55 -6.29
N GLY A 43 -11.25 8.23 -6.19
CA GLY A 43 -12.13 7.20 -6.79
C GLY A 43 -12.16 7.21 -8.33
N LYS A 44 -11.28 7.99 -8.99
CA LYS A 44 -11.24 8.13 -10.45
C LYS A 44 -10.61 6.92 -11.15
N ARG A 45 -9.87 6.11 -10.40
CA ARG A 45 -9.20 4.90 -10.89
C ARG A 45 -9.06 3.89 -9.76
N ASN A 46 -9.21 2.61 -10.06
CA ASN A 46 -8.91 1.54 -9.11
C ASN A 46 -7.44 1.11 -9.21
N PRO A 47 -6.77 0.81 -8.08
CA PRO A 47 -5.44 0.21 -8.08
C PRO A 47 -5.48 -1.16 -8.78
N PRO A 48 -4.51 -1.48 -9.66
CA PRO A 48 -4.49 -2.76 -10.35
C PRO A 48 -4.15 -3.91 -9.40
N ALA A 49 -4.56 -5.14 -9.74
CA ALA A 49 -4.39 -6.31 -8.87
C ALA A 49 -2.95 -6.56 -8.39
N PRO A 50 -1.89 -6.41 -9.21
CA PRO A 50 -0.51 -6.55 -8.74
C PRO A 50 -0.16 -5.55 -7.63
N THR A 51 -0.61 -4.30 -7.76
CA THR A 51 -0.39 -3.26 -6.74
C THR A 51 -1.12 -3.57 -5.44
N ARG A 52 -2.34 -4.13 -5.51
CA ARG A 52 -3.10 -4.53 -4.32
C ARG A 52 -2.45 -5.70 -3.57
N LYS A 53 -1.88 -6.66 -4.30
CA LYS A 53 -1.09 -7.76 -3.72
C LYS A 53 0.21 -7.24 -3.10
N LEU A 54 0.90 -6.34 -3.79
CA LEU A 54 2.13 -5.72 -3.30
C LEU A 54 1.87 -4.91 -2.03
N ALA A 55 0.80 -4.12 -1.99
CA ALA A 55 0.38 -3.41 -0.79
C ALA A 55 0.13 -4.34 0.40
N TYR A 56 -0.44 -5.53 0.16
CA TYR A 56 -0.64 -6.53 1.22
C TYR A 56 0.69 -7.06 1.76
N LEU A 57 1.66 -7.35 0.89
CA LEU A 57 2.99 -7.80 1.30
C LEU A 57 3.71 -6.72 2.11
N ILE A 58 3.65 -5.47 1.68
CA ILE A 58 4.18 -4.32 2.45
C ILE A 58 3.53 -4.25 3.82
N LEU A 59 2.20 -4.37 3.89
CA LEU A 59 1.48 -4.29 5.15
C LEU A 59 1.93 -5.39 6.12
N GLN A 60 2.19 -6.60 5.61
CA GLN A 60 2.72 -7.68 6.43
C GLN A 60 4.14 -7.36 6.92
N ASP A 61 5.02 -6.89 6.04
CA ASP A 61 6.39 -6.54 6.41
C ASP A 61 6.42 -5.44 7.49
N LEU A 62 5.64 -4.37 7.31
CA LEU A 62 5.53 -3.28 8.29
C LEU A 62 4.98 -3.76 9.65
N ARG A 63 4.12 -4.77 9.68
CA ARG A 63 3.63 -5.38 10.94
C ARG A 63 4.67 -6.31 11.58
N SER A 64 5.50 -6.94 10.77
CA SER A 64 6.54 -7.87 11.22
C SER A 64 7.81 -7.17 11.71
N GLN A 65 8.00 -5.88 11.40
CA GLN A 65 9.06 -5.07 11.99
C GLN A 65 8.55 -4.36 13.26
N PRO A 66 8.73 -4.94 14.48
CA PRO A 66 8.61 -4.14 15.69
C PRO A 66 9.73 -3.11 15.60
N LYS A 67 9.34 -1.84 15.46
CA LYS A 67 10.25 -0.70 15.50
C LYS A 67 11.20 -0.92 16.68
N ALA A 68 12.47 -1.20 16.40
CA ALA A 68 13.50 -1.27 17.42
C ALA A 68 13.53 0.11 18.08
N VAL A 69 12.98 0.18 19.29
CA VAL A 69 13.10 1.31 20.21
C VAL A 69 14.52 1.35 20.75
#